data_AF-A0A2A4T926-F1
#
_entry.id   AF-A0A2A4T926-F1
#
_cell.length_a   1.000
_cell.length_b   1.000
_cell.length_c   1.000
_cell.angle_alpha   90.00
_cell.angle_beta   90.00
_cell.angle_gamma   90.00
#
_symmetry.space_group_name_H-M   'P 1'
#
loop_
_entity.id
_entity.type
_entity.pdbx_description
1 polymer ?
#
loop_
_entity_poly.entity_id
_entity_poly.type
_entity_poly.pdbx_seq_one_letter_code
_entity_poly.pdbx_strand_id
1 'polypeptide(L)'
;MNIEQIEEDMLLVILTSNAKVAHRFEGMIHHIETVRDFNLDPEKFYVKLAKEVPVLPHIEIEIILPKVWEHQHENEIHYQPTPNRETHFVCIPARIESARQALIMFRIWSTGTLYTMETGKDFTDLLKALSGNTDQFFEHLKDKHGISIVV
;
A
#
# COMPACT_ATOMS: atom_id res chain seq x y z
N MET A 1 20.20 -9.37 9.84
CA MET A 1 19.19 -10.41 10.10
C MET A 1 17.99 -9.90 9.34
N ASN A 2 17.80 -10.39 8.11
CA ASN A 2 16.84 -9.82 7.15
C ASN A 2 15.42 -10.11 7.65
N ILE A 3 14.61 -9.08 7.88
CA ILE A 3 13.18 -9.27 8.12
C ILE A 3 12.42 -8.82 6.86
N GLU A 4 12.72 -9.50 5.76
CA GLU A 4 11.87 -9.53 4.57
C GLU A 4 11.33 -10.96 4.47
N GLN A 5 10.17 -11.23 5.04
CA GLN A 5 9.59 -12.58 5.04
C GLN A 5 8.18 -12.53 4.44
N ILE A 6 7.98 -13.34 3.39
CA ILE A 6 6.67 -13.73 2.91
C ILE A 6 6.40 -15.07 3.58
N GLU A 7 5.72 -15.06 4.73
CA GLU A 7 5.13 -16.25 5.34
C GLU A 7 3.65 -16.26 4.95
N GLU A 8 3.18 -17.32 4.30
CA GLU A 8 1.74 -17.61 4.15
C GLU A 8 0.87 -16.38 3.76
N ASP A 9 1.13 -15.81 2.58
CA ASP A 9 0.38 -14.67 2.04
C ASP A 9 0.40 -13.38 2.90
N MET A 10 1.28 -13.29 3.89
CA MET A 10 1.45 -12.08 4.70
C MET A 10 2.61 -11.22 4.21
N LEU A 11 2.42 -9.91 4.32
CA LEU A 11 3.41 -8.88 4.05
C LEU A 11 3.67 -8.08 5.32
N LEU A 12 4.96 -7.89 5.64
CA LEU A 12 5.41 -7.09 6.78
C LEU A 12 6.42 -6.05 6.31
N VAL A 13 6.20 -4.79 6.70
CA VAL A 13 7.15 -3.70 6.52
C VAL A 13 7.28 -2.94 7.83
N ILE A 14 8.52 -2.82 8.33
CA ILE A 14 8.84 -1.97 9.47
C ILE A 14 9.50 -0.71 8.94
N LEU A 15 8.96 0.44 9.31
CA LEU A 15 9.49 1.75 8.95
C LEU A 15 10.06 2.45 10.18
N THR A 16 11.06 3.28 9.99
CA THR A 16 11.46 4.30 10.96
C THR A 16 11.20 5.68 10.38
N SER A 17 10.91 6.65 11.23
CA SER A 17 10.91 8.08 10.87
C SER A 17 11.86 8.87 11.76
N ASN A 18 12.10 10.15 11.44
CA ASN A 18 13.03 11.06 12.14
C ASN A 18 12.83 11.12 13.66
N ALA A 19 11.65 10.75 14.16
CA ALA A 19 11.36 10.64 15.59
C ALA A 19 11.95 9.38 16.28
N LYS A 20 12.71 8.54 15.56
CA LYS A 20 13.19 7.20 16.01
C LYS A 20 12.06 6.25 16.43
N VAL A 21 10.85 6.51 15.94
CA VAL A 21 9.68 5.66 16.16
C VAL A 21 9.67 4.60 15.06
N ALA A 22 9.49 3.34 15.47
CA ALA A 22 9.25 2.24 14.55
C ALA A 22 7.75 2.12 14.29
N HIS A 23 7.37 2.08 13.02
CA HIS A 23 5.99 1.91 12.57
C HIS A 23 5.87 0.55 11.89
N ARG A 24 4.84 -0.22 12.26
CA ARG A 24 4.57 -1.55 11.73
C ARG A 24 3.42 -1.50 10.73
N PHE A 25 3.69 -1.96 9.52
CA PHE A 25 2.70 -2.17 8.46
C PHE A 25 2.56 -3.65 8.18
N GLU A 26 1.33 -4.13 8.20
CA GLU A 26 0.97 -5.51 7.89
C GLU A 26 -0.08 -5.55 6.80
N GLY A 27 0.08 -6.46 5.86
CA GLY A 27 -0.90 -6.72 4.82
C GLY A 27 -1.02 -8.20 4.51
N MET A 28 -2.12 -8.55 3.85
CA MET A 28 -2.42 -9.89 3.38
C MET A 28 -2.61 -9.88 1.86
N ILE A 29 -2.04 -10.87 1.21
CA ILE A 29 -2.14 -11.15 -0.22
C ILE A 29 -3.38 -12.02 -0.43
N HIS A 30 -4.20 -11.64 -1.40
CA HIS A 30 -5.31 -12.46 -1.87
C HIS A 30 -5.07 -12.80 -3.34
N HIS A 31 -5.00 -14.09 -3.64
CA HIS A 31 -4.83 -14.57 -5.03
C HIS A 31 -6.19 -14.66 -5.70
N ILE A 32 -6.32 -13.95 -6.82
CA ILE A 32 -7.56 -13.82 -7.59
C ILE A 32 -7.37 -14.59 -8.90
N GLU A 33 -7.97 -15.77 -8.97
CA GLU A 33 -7.90 -16.65 -10.15
C GLU A 33 -9.12 -16.48 -11.05
N THR A 34 -10.26 -16.11 -10.47
CA THR A 34 -11.53 -15.89 -11.15
C THR A 34 -12.19 -14.58 -10.72
N VAL A 35 -13.13 -14.08 -11.53
CA VAL A 35 -13.89 -12.85 -11.22
C VAL A 35 -14.68 -12.96 -9.90
N ARG A 36 -14.94 -14.17 -9.40
CA ARG A 36 -15.65 -14.39 -8.13
C ARG A 36 -14.75 -14.28 -6.91
N ASP A 37 -13.44 -14.32 -7.09
CA ASP A 37 -12.48 -14.35 -6.00
C ASP A 37 -12.11 -12.94 -5.52
N PHE A 38 -12.45 -11.90 -6.27
CA PHE A 38 -12.22 -10.51 -5.89
C PHE A 38 -12.90 -10.17 -4.55
N ASN A 39 -12.14 -9.59 -3.63
CA ASN A 39 -12.68 -9.10 -2.35
C ASN A 39 -13.39 -7.75 -2.54
N LEU A 40 -12.97 -6.95 -3.52
CA LEU A 40 -13.64 -5.72 -3.91
C LEU A 40 -14.53 -5.95 -5.13
N ASP A 41 -15.72 -5.35 -5.14
CA ASP A 41 -16.60 -5.37 -6.31
C ASP A 41 -15.86 -4.81 -7.54
N PRO A 42 -15.59 -5.63 -8.58
CA PRO A 42 -14.67 -5.22 -9.63
C PRO A 42 -15.16 -4.05 -10.47
N GLU A 43 -16.47 -3.92 -10.64
CA GLU A 43 -17.07 -2.82 -11.40
C GLU A 43 -17.06 -1.52 -10.58
N LYS A 44 -17.30 -1.61 -9.27
CA LYS A 44 -17.34 -0.41 -8.41
C LYS A 44 -15.96 0.14 -8.10
N PHE A 45 -14.95 -0.71 -8.06
CA PHE A 45 -13.59 -0.33 -7.69
C PHE A 45 -12.70 -0.14 -8.93
N TYR A 46 -12.38 -1.22 -9.65
CA TYR A 46 -11.41 -1.16 -10.74
C TYR A 46 -11.93 -0.40 -11.96
N VAL A 47 -13.17 -0.63 -12.41
CA VAL A 47 -13.70 0.12 -13.56
C VAL A 47 -13.85 1.61 -13.22
N LYS A 48 -14.24 1.94 -11.99
CA LYS A 48 -14.35 3.34 -11.55
C LYS A 48 -13.00 4.06 -11.53
N LEU A 49 -11.92 3.36 -11.15
CA LEU A 49 -10.59 3.96 -10.94
C LEU A 49 -9.65 3.81 -12.15
N ALA A 50 -9.62 2.64 -12.80
CA ALA A 50 -8.79 2.31 -13.97
C ALA A 50 -9.55 2.15 -15.29
N LYS A 51 -10.89 2.22 -15.31
CA LYS A 51 -11.73 1.98 -16.51
C LYS A 51 -11.73 0.53 -17.02
N GLU A 52 -11.00 -0.36 -16.37
CA GLU A 52 -10.95 -1.79 -16.70
C GLU A 52 -10.73 -2.63 -15.44
N VAL A 53 -11.18 -3.90 -15.49
CA VAL A 53 -10.90 -4.90 -14.46
C VAL A 53 -9.53 -5.52 -14.75
N PRO A 54 -8.66 -5.74 -13.76
CA PRO A 54 -7.37 -6.37 -13.97
C PRO A 54 -7.49 -7.73 -14.66
N VAL A 55 -6.57 -8.01 -15.59
CA VAL A 55 -6.45 -9.32 -16.22
C VAL A 55 -6.07 -10.36 -15.14
N LEU A 56 -6.71 -11.52 -15.20
CA LEU A 56 -6.45 -12.63 -14.28
C LEU A 56 -5.27 -13.51 -14.77
N PRO A 57 -4.49 -14.15 -13.87
CA PRO A 57 -4.56 -14.02 -12.42
C PRO A 57 -4.10 -12.65 -11.93
N HIS A 58 -4.61 -12.25 -10.77
CA HIS A 58 -4.34 -10.97 -10.09
C HIS A 58 -4.10 -11.19 -8.59
N ILE A 59 -3.38 -10.28 -7.94
CA ILE A 59 -3.22 -10.24 -6.49
C ILE A 59 -3.85 -8.95 -5.94
N GLU A 60 -4.74 -9.08 -4.96
CA GLU A 60 -5.18 -7.98 -4.11
C GLU A 60 -4.33 -7.90 -2.83
N ILE A 61 -4.15 -6.70 -2.29
CA ILE A 61 -3.46 -6.48 -1.02
C ILE A 61 -4.43 -5.81 -0.03
N GLU A 62 -4.74 -6.52 1.05
CA GLU A 62 -5.51 -6.01 2.19
C GLU A 62 -4.55 -5.49 3.26
N ILE A 63 -4.73 -4.26 3.74
CA ILE A 63 -3.94 -3.72 4.85
C ILE A 63 -4.62 -4.08 6.18
N ILE A 64 -3.82 -4.67 7.06
CA ILE A 64 -4.20 -5.06 8.41
C ILE A 64 -3.78 -3.98 9.41
N LEU A 65 -2.55 -3.45 9.28
CA LEU A 65 -2.01 -2.37 10.12
C LEU A 65 -1.23 -1.33 9.30
N PRO A 66 -1.17 -0.06 9.75
CA PRO A 66 -1.86 0.49 10.91
C PRO A 66 -3.36 0.74 10.64
N LYS A 67 -4.14 0.84 11.71
CA LYS A 67 -5.49 1.42 11.65
C LYS A 67 -5.34 2.91 11.35
N VAL A 68 -5.49 3.31 10.08
CA VAL A 68 -5.32 4.73 9.68
C VAL A 68 -6.57 5.58 9.87
N TRP A 69 -7.72 4.94 10.09
CA TRP A 69 -8.95 5.65 10.44
C TRP A 69 -8.74 6.33 11.79
N GLU A 70 -9.29 7.53 11.94
CA GLU A 70 -9.06 8.45 13.06
C GLU A 70 -7.71 9.18 13.02
N HIS A 71 -6.86 8.96 12.00
CA HIS A 71 -5.73 9.83 11.78
C HIS A 71 -6.21 11.19 11.25
N GLN A 72 -5.61 12.29 11.70
CA GLN A 72 -5.98 13.66 11.30
C GLN A 72 -5.91 13.95 9.79
N HIS A 73 -5.28 13.05 9.01
CA HIS A 73 -5.10 13.14 7.56
C HIS A 73 -5.66 11.91 6.83
N GLU A 74 -6.60 11.19 7.43
CA GLU A 74 -7.19 9.97 6.85
C GLU A 74 -7.78 10.19 5.43
N ASN A 75 -8.34 11.37 5.16
CA ASN A 75 -8.93 11.70 3.86
C ASN A 75 -7.91 11.83 2.72
N GLU A 76 -6.62 11.99 3.05
CA GLU A 76 -5.53 12.05 2.08
C GLU A 76 -4.92 10.67 1.80
N ILE A 77 -5.31 9.65 2.59
CA ILE A 77 -4.82 8.28 2.44
C ILE A 77 -5.81 7.52 1.57
N HIS A 78 -5.35 7.13 0.37
CA HIS A 78 -6.15 6.46 -0.65
C HIS A 78 -6.39 4.98 -0.32
N TYR A 79 -7.27 4.72 0.63
CA TYR A 79 -7.74 3.38 0.96
C TYR A 79 -9.22 3.20 0.64
N GLN A 80 -9.58 1.99 0.21
CA GLN A 80 -10.96 1.61 -0.01
C GLN A 80 -11.45 0.83 1.21
N PRO A 81 -12.48 1.32 1.92
CA PRO A 81 -13.06 0.59 3.03
C PRO A 81 -13.73 -0.69 2.51
N THR A 82 -13.51 -1.79 3.22
CA THR A 82 -14.20 -3.05 2.94
C THR A 82 -15.59 -3.00 3.60
N PRO A 83 -16.69 -3.22 2.86
CA PRO A 83 -18.01 -3.27 3.46
C PRO A 83 -18.06 -4.30 4.61
N ASN A 84 -18.48 -3.87 5.80
CA ASN A 84 -18.63 -4.71 6.99
C ASN A 84 -17.33 -5.31 7.59
N ARG A 85 -16.15 -4.81 7.21
CA ARG A 85 -14.90 -5.12 7.93
C ARG A 85 -14.26 -3.85 8.45
N GLU A 86 -13.48 -3.99 9.52
CA GLU A 86 -12.58 -2.92 9.97
C GLU A 86 -11.33 -2.80 9.06
N THR A 87 -11.18 -3.63 8.03
CA THR A 87 -9.99 -3.66 7.16
C THR A 87 -10.18 -2.86 5.88
N HIS A 88 -9.07 -2.44 5.29
CA HIS A 88 -9.06 -1.62 4.09
C HIS A 88 -8.19 -2.24 3.00
N PHE A 89 -8.62 -2.09 1.76
CA PHE A 89 -7.80 -2.44 0.61
C PHE A 89 -7.02 -1.23 0.12
N VAL A 90 -5.82 -1.52 -0.36
CA VAL A 90 -5.01 -0.52 -1.03
C VAL A 90 -5.65 -0.14 -2.35
N CYS A 91 -5.74 1.16 -2.63
CA CYS A 91 -6.21 1.67 -3.92
C CYS A 91 -5.18 1.40 -5.04
N ILE A 92 -5.05 0.15 -5.50
CA ILE A 92 -4.20 -0.23 -6.63
C ILE A 92 -5.09 -0.71 -7.77
N PRO A 93 -5.42 0.18 -8.72
CA PRO A 93 -6.27 -0.23 -9.83
C PRO A 93 -5.48 -0.97 -10.94
N ALA A 94 -4.15 -1.07 -10.81
CA ALA A 94 -3.28 -1.80 -11.72
C ALA A 94 -3.18 -3.28 -11.39
N ARG A 95 -2.93 -4.12 -12.40
CA ARG A 95 -2.71 -5.55 -12.23
C ARG A 95 -1.41 -5.83 -11.45
N ILE A 96 -1.53 -6.61 -10.37
CA ILE A 96 -0.42 -7.22 -9.64
C ILE A 96 -0.35 -8.70 -10.02
N GLU A 97 0.77 -9.12 -10.62
CA GLU A 97 0.94 -10.46 -11.23
C GLU A 97 1.73 -11.43 -10.36
N SER A 98 2.40 -10.93 -9.31
CA SER A 98 3.28 -11.76 -8.49
C SER A 98 3.44 -11.22 -7.07
N ALA A 99 3.78 -12.09 -6.13
CA ALA A 99 4.10 -11.72 -4.76
C ALA A 99 5.26 -10.69 -4.67
N ARG A 100 6.21 -10.73 -5.61
CA ARG A 100 7.28 -9.73 -5.69
C ARG A 100 6.73 -8.34 -6.03
N GLN A 101 5.84 -8.24 -7.02
CA GLN A 101 5.18 -6.97 -7.32
C GLN A 101 4.32 -6.52 -6.14
N ALA A 102 3.60 -7.45 -5.49
CA ALA A 102 2.81 -7.15 -4.30
C ALA A 102 3.67 -6.54 -3.19
N LEU A 103 4.85 -7.11 -2.90
CA LEU A 103 5.79 -6.59 -1.91
C LEU A 103 6.28 -5.18 -2.27
N ILE A 104 6.62 -4.92 -3.54
CA ILE A 104 7.05 -3.59 -4.00
C ILE A 104 5.92 -2.57 -3.79
N MET A 105 4.71 -2.90 -4.22
CA MET A 105 3.54 -2.04 -4.04
C MET A 105 3.25 -1.79 -2.56
N PHE A 106 3.32 -2.84 -1.74
CA PHE A 106 3.10 -2.73 -0.30
C PHE A 106 4.14 -1.84 0.39
N ARG A 107 5.40 -1.87 -0.04
CA ARG A 107 6.43 -0.94 0.45
C ARG A 107 6.13 0.50 0.08
N ILE A 108 5.81 0.76 -1.18
CA ILE A 108 5.45 2.11 -1.67
C ILE A 108 4.29 2.65 -0.84
N TRP A 109 3.23 1.86 -0.70
CA TRP A 109 2.06 2.26 0.09
C TRP A 109 2.37 2.45 1.56
N SER A 110 3.10 1.55 2.20
CA SER A 110 3.45 1.70 3.62
C SER A 110 4.24 2.99 3.86
N THR A 111 5.26 3.24 3.03
CA THR A 111 6.09 4.45 3.15
C THR A 111 5.32 5.73 2.79
N GLY A 112 4.47 5.67 1.76
CA GLY A 112 3.63 6.77 1.32
C GLY A 112 2.56 7.13 2.35
N THR A 113 1.91 6.13 2.94
CA THR A 113 0.94 6.33 4.03
C THR A 113 1.61 6.99 5.23
N LEU A 114 2.78 6.52 5.66
CA LEU A 114 3.50 7.18 6.76
C LEU A 114 3.86 8.63 6.41
N TYR A 115 4.29 8.90 5.19
CA TYR A 115 4.52 10.28 4.72
C TYR A 115 3.26 11.14 4.81
N THR A 116 2.12 10.63 4.34
CA THR A 116 0.85 11.34 4.38
C THR A 116 0.38 11.56 5.83
N MET A 117 0.58 10.58 6.71
CA MET A 117 0.30 10.74 8.14
C MET A 117 1.19 11.81 8.79
N GLU A 118 2.47 11.89 8.45
CA GLU A 118 3.38 12.86 9.06
C GLU A 118 3.25 14.28 8.47
N THR A 119 2.81 14.41 7.22
CA THR A 119 2.86 15.69 6.48
C THR A 119 1.51 16.24 6.04
N GLY A 120 0.46 15.42 6.04
CA GLY A 120 -0.86 15.75 5.50
C GLY A 120 -0.89 15.94 3.98
N LYS A 121 0.11 15.44 3.27
CA LYS A 121 0.19 15.52 1.81
C LYS A 121 -0.03 14.15 1.17
N ASP A 122 -0.76 14.12 0.07
CA ASP A 122 -0.94 12.92 -0.74
C ASP A 122 0.41 12.46 -1.32
N PHE A 123 0.86 11.26 -0.94
CA PHE A 123 2.13 10.73 -1.45
C PHE A 123 2.06 10.37 -2.94
N THR A 124 0.87 10.16 -3.52
CA THR A 124 0.73 9.87 -4.96
C THR A 124 1.16 11.06 -5.80
N ASP A 125 0.99 12.29 -5.30
CA ASP A 125 1.48 13.50 -5.95
C ASP A 125 3.00 13.61 -5.87
N LEU A 126 3.60 13.21 -4.74
CA LEU A 126 5.05 13.07 -4.62
C LEU A 126 5.60 12.02 -5.61
N LEU A 127 4.96 10.85 -5.68
CA LEU A 127 5.37 9.78 -6.59
C LEU A 127 5.25 10.22 -8.06
N LYS A 128 4.18 10.95 -8.44
CA LYS A 128 4.03 11.55 -9.78
C LYS A 128 5.11 12.60 -10.06
N ALA A 129 5.44 13.45 -9.10
CA ALA A 129 6.50 14.45 -9.24
C ALA A 129 7.88 13.80 -9.48
N LEU A 130 8.06 12.58 -9.00
CA LEU A 130 9.24 11.73 -9.24
C LEU A 130 9.06 10.79 -10.44
N SER A 131 8.13 11.10 -11.34
CA SER A 131 7.84 10.33 -12.57
C SER A 131 7.52 8.85 -12.33
N GLY A 132 7.00 8.50 -11.14
CA GLY A 132 6.74 7.10 -10.77
C GLY A 132 7.99 6.28 -10.46
N ASN A 133 9.17 6.91 -10.34
CA ASN A 133 10.41 6.21 -10.03
C ASN A 133 10.44 5.82 -8.54
N THR A 134 10.34 4.52 -8.27
CA THR A 134 10.22 3.99 -6.90
C THR A 134 11.50 4.16 -6.08
N ASP A 135 12.66 4.05 -6.72
CA ASP A 135 13.94 4.22 -6.05
C ASP A 135 14.13 5.67 -5.61
N GLN A 136 13.85 6.62 -6.51
CA GLN A 136 13.86 8.05 -6.18
C GLN A 136 12.84 8.41 -5.11
N PHE A 137 11.68 7.75 -5.10
CA PHE A 137 10.67 7.94 -4.07
C PHE A 137 11.18 7.53 -2.68
N PHE A 138 11.79 6.35 -2.56
CA PHE A 138 12.38 5.90 -1.28
C PHE A 138 13.56 6.77 -0.85
N GLU A 139 14.44 7.16 -1.77
CA GLU A 139 15.54 8.09 -1.49
C GLU A 139 15.02 9.44 -1.00
N HIS A 140 14.00 10.00 -1.66
CA HIS A 140 13.39 11.26 -1.25
C HIS A 140 12.80 11.19 0.16
N LEU A 141 12.03 10.15 0.45
CA LEU A 141 11.43 9.94 1.77
C LEU A 141 12.49 9.80 2.87
N LYS A 142 13.57 9.09 2.60
CA LYS A 142 14.69 8.96 3.53
C LYS A 142 15.40 10.29 3.77
N ASP A 143 15.78 10.99 2.71
CA ASP A 143 16.64 12.16 2.81
C ASP A 143 15.91 13.42 3.27
N LYS A 144 14.61 13.55 2.93
CA LYS A 144 13.81 14.75 3.23
C LYS A 144 12.87 14.56 4.41
N HIS A 145 12.42 13.34 4.66
CA HIS A 145 11.44 13.03 5.71
C HIS A 145 11.97 12.07 6.78
N GLY A 146 13.17 11.51 6.59
CA GLY A 146 13.74 10.53 7.50
C GLY A 146 12.96 9.21 7.56
N ILE A 147 12.07 8.98 6.60
CA ILE A 147 11.26 7.76 6.53
C ILE A 147 12.08 6.69 5.80
N SER A 148 12.34 5.56 6.45
CA SER A 148 13.09 4.47 5.84
C SER A 148 12.61 3.09 6.28
N ILE A 149 12.70 2.12 5.37
CA ILE A 149 12.42 0.71 5.64
C ILE A 149 13.58 0.15 6.47
N VAL A 150 13.25 -0.55 7.56
CA VAL A 150 14.20 -1.30 8.37
C VAL A 150 14.39 -2.67 7.74
N VAL A 151 15.64 -3.01 7.39
CA VAL A 151 16.01 -4.27 6.72
C VAL A 151 16.59 -5.29 7.69
#